data_AF-A0A7S1ZVZ1-F1
#
_entry.id   AF-A0A7S1ZVZ1-F1
#
_cell.length_a   1.000
_cell.length_b   1.000
_cell.length_c   1.000
_cell.angle_alpha   90.00
_cell.angle_beta   90.00
_cell.angle_gamma   90.00
#
_symmetry.space_group_name_H-M   'P 1'
#
loop_
_entity.id
_entity.type
_entity.pdbx_description
1 polymer ?
#
loop_
_entity_poly.entity_id
_entity_poly.type
_entity_poly.pdbx_seq_one_letter_code
_entity_poly.pdbx_strand_id
1 'polypeptide(L)'
;LKYLNGLLNASNIEYARLNEELWGTTQELNLEIDVLQSTNLNLTGTLSEYIYLNQGLSNETDRLDELNDGLSSRLIELNVTLGAIRDENNRLESHLDDLRTITSFLNETTANLAGSYEKIAEFLAEQITANRVILSRTVQSTFEQRTTNFIFGFTLRFAVDPFSSDGSKPIGIQKYPDVIEYADIHVLSKNCLDKDDFERFLASELNTPSVPTANLTANEFVRSLIDYNDLAMEYYFPTSNDTGGLTETDWSSASFRCKNLPSDEIFLYQPKDDIFLYKQ
;
A
#
# COMPACT_ATOMS: atom_id res chain seq x y z
N LEU A 1 -76.97 -63.20 126.03
CA LEU A 1 -77.73 -62.24 125.19
C LEU A 1 -77.11 -60.84 125.17
N LYS A 2 -76.95 -60.10 126.28
CA LYS A 2 -76.28 -58.77 126.27
C LYS A 2 -74.84 -58.78 125.70
N TYR A 3 -74.02 -59.76 126.08
CA TYR A 3 -72.65 -59.90 125.57
C TYR A 3 -72.59 -60.17 124.06
N LEU A 4 -73.45 -61.06 123.55
CA LEU A 4 -73.56 -61.36 122.13
C LEU A 4 -74.02 -60.14 121.31
N ASN A 5 -74.94 -59.35 121.86
CA ASN A 5 -75.43 -58.12 121.23
C ASN A 5 -74.36 -57.01 121.22
N GLY A 6 -73.50 -56.95 122.25
CA GLY A 6 -72.35 -56.05 122.28
C GLY A 6 -71.28 -56.40 121.24
N LEU A 7 -70.98 -57.69 121.06
CA LEU A 7 -70.06 -58.17 120.02
C LEU A 7 -70.60 -57.92 118.61
N LEU A 8 -71.89 -58.18 118.38
CA LEU A 8 -72.54 -57.90 117.09
C LEU A 8 -72.53 -56.40 116.76
N ASN A 9 -72.80 -55.55 117.76
CA ASN A 9 -72.75 -54.10 117.56
C ASN A 9 -71.33 -53.60 117.26
N ALA A 10 -70.31 -54.10 117.98
CA ALA A 10 -68.91 -53.78 117.71
C ALA A 10 -68.48 -54.24 116.31
N SER A 11 -68.88 -55.44 115.88
CA SER A 11 -68.62 -55.94 114.54
C SER A 11 -69.30 -55.09 113.46
N ASN A 12 -70.54 -54.65 113.68
CA ASN A 12 -71.25 -53.77 112.74
C ASN A 12 -70.60 -52.38 112.63
N ILE A 13 -70.11 -51.82 113.74
CA ILE A 13 -69.35 -50.55 113.74
C ILE A 13 -68.06 -50.72 112.93
N GLU A 14 -67.35 -51.82 113.13
CA GLU A 14 -66.10 -52.09 112.40
C GLU A 14 -66.35 -52.33 110.90
N TYR A 15 -67.41 -53.04 110.53
CA TYR A 15 -67.81 -53.18 109.12
C TYR A 15 -68.21 -51.85 108.48
N ALA A 16 -68.88 -50.97 109.22
CA ALA A 16 -69.21 -49.63 108.74
C ALA A 16 -67.95 -48.79 108.49
N ARG A 17 -66.98 -48.82 109.42
CA ARG A 17 -65.68 -48.15 109.27
C ARG A 17 -64.91 -48.69 108.06
N LEU A 18 -64.85 -50.02 107.92
CA LEU A 18 -64.15 -50.64 106.79
C LEU A 18 -64.82 -50.32 105.45
N ASN A 19 -66.15 -50.25 105.40
CA ASN A 19 -66.87 -49.82 104.20
C ASN A 19 -66.60 -48.36 103.85
N GLU A 20 -66.50 -47.48 104.85
CA GLU A 20 -66.15 -46.07 104.65
C GLU A 20 -64.70 -45.92 104.14
N GLU A 21 -63.75 -46.66 104.73
CA GLU A 21 -62.36 -46.70 104.27
C GLU A 21 -62.24 -47.25 102.85
N LEU A 22 -62.93 -48.37 102.56
CA LEU A 22 -62.94 -48.96 101.22
C LEU A 22 -63.54 -47.99 100.20
N TRP A 23 -64.61 -47.28 100.55
CA TRP A 23 -65.21 -46.27 99.70
C TRP A 23 -64.26 -45.09 99.46
N GLY A 24 -63.58 -44.60 100.51
CA GLY A 24 -62.56 -43.55 100.40
C GLY A 24 -61.41 -43.95 99.48
N THR A 25 -60.81 -45.13 99.70
CA THR A 25 -59.76 -45.68 98.83
C THR A 25 -60.26 -45.88 97.39
N THR A 26 -61.50 -46.34 97.22
CA THR A 26 -62.10 -46.48 95.87
C THR A 26 -62.24 -45.13 95.17
N GLN A 27 -62.61 -44.08 95.90
CA GLN A 27 -62.67 -42.72 95.33
C GLN A 27 -61.28 -42.18 94.98
N GLU A 28 -60.29 -42.35 95.85
CA GLU A 28 -58.91 -41.92 95.59
C GLU A 28 -58.33 -42.62 94.36
N LEU A 29 -58.53 -43.94 94.24
CA LEU A 29 -58.11 -44.71 93.07
C LEU A 29 -58.81 -44.24 91.79
N ASN A 30 -60.11 -43.92 91.85
CA ASN A 30 -60.82 -43.39 90.68
C ASN A 30 -60.27 -42.02 90.26
N LEU A 31 -59.97 -41.13 91.21
CA LEU A 31 -59.34 -39.85 90.92
C LEU A 31 -57.95 -40.03 90.30
N GLU A 32 -57.15 -40.97 90.81
CA GLU A 32 -55.83 -41.27 90.25
C GLU A 32 -55.93 -41.86 88.83
N ILE A 33 -56.91 -42.74 88.58
CA ILE A 33 -57.21 -43.27 87.24
C ILE A 33 -57.56 -42.13 86.28
N ASP A 34 -58.42 -41.18 86.69
CA ASP A 34 -58.80 -40.04 85.84
C ASP A 34 -57.60 -39.14 85.52
N VAL A 35 -56.73 -38.88 86.49
CA VAL A 35 -55.48 -38.13 86.30
C VAL A 35 -54.54 -38.85 85.33
N LEU A 36 -54.39 -40.17 85.49
CA LEU A 36 -53.55 -40.98 84.60
C LEU A 36 -54.12 -41.04 83.17
N GLN A 37 -55.44 -41.15 83.02
CA GLN A 37 -56.10 -41.12 81.72
C GLN A 37 -55.90 -39.78 81.02
N SER A 38 -56.12 -38.67 81.74
CA SER A 38 -55.90 -37.32 81.22
C SER A 38 -54.43 -37.10 80.81
N THR A 39 -53.50 -37.58 81.65
CA THR A 39 -52.06 -37.51 81.37
C THR A 39 -51.69 -38.33 80.14
N ASN A 40 -52.23 -39.53 79.98
CA ASN A 40 -51.99 -40.40 78.83
C ASN A 40 -52.55 -39.79 77.53
N LEU A 41 -53.72 -39.16 77.59
CA LEU A 41 -54.28 -38.40 76.46
C LEU A 41 -53.38 -37.23 76.07
N ASN A 42 -52.89 -36.46 77.04
CA ASN A 42 -51.98 -35.34 76.78
C ASN A 42 -50.66 -35.83 76.15
N LEU A 43 -50.05 -36.88 76.70
CA LEU A 43 -48.84 -37.49 76.15
C LEU A 43 -49.03 -38.00 74.72
N THR A 44 -50.19 -38.60 74.42
CA THR A 44 -50.53 -39.05 73.06
C THR A 44 -50.67 -37.88 72.10
N GLY A 45 -51.25 -36.77 72.55
CA GLY A 45 -51.32 -35.52 71.79
C GLY A 45 -49.93 -34.96 71.49
N THR A 46 -49.09 -34.80 72.51
CA THR A 46 -47.72 -34.31 72.36
C THR A 46 -46.87 -35.21 71.47
N LEU A 47 -47.00 -36.53 71.59
CA LEU A 47 -46.32 -37.48 70.70
C LEU A 47 -46.72 -37.29 69.24
N SER A 48 -48.01 -37.05 68.98
CA SER A 48 -48.52 -36.80 67.63
C SER A 48 -47.97 -35.50 67.04
N GLU A 49 -47.86 -34.44 67.85
CA GLU A 49 -47.23 -33.18 67.46
C GLU A 49 -45.75 -33.35 67.12
N TYR A 50 -45.00 -34.11 67.92
CA TYR A 50 -43.59 -34.41 67.65
C TYR A 50 -43.40 -35.22 66.36
N ILE A 51 -44.28 -36.18 66.08
CA ILE A 51 -44.25 -36.94 64.81
C ILE A 51 -44.43 -35.99 63.63
N TYR A 52 -45.40 -35.09 63.69
CA TYR A 52 -45.65 -34.12 62.62
C TYR A 52 -44.47 -33.15 62.43
N LEU A 53 -43.90 -32.64 63.52
CA LEU A 53 -42.74 -31.76 63.47
C LEU A 53 -41.50 -32.48 62.88
N ASN A 54 -41.26 -33.72 63.28
CA ASN A 54 -40.16 -34.52 62.74
C ASN A 54 -40.34 -34.82 61.24
N GLN A 55 -41.58 -35.07 60.79
CA GLN A 55 -41.87 -35.20 59.36
C GLN A 55 -41.62 -33.89 58.61
N GLY A 56 -42.04 -32.75 59.18
CA GLY A 56 -41.76 -31.43 58.59
C GLY A 56 -40.27 -31.13 58.48
N LEU A 57 -39.50 -31.44 59.53
CA LEU A 57 -38.04 -31.30 59.53
C LEU A 57 -37.39 -32.23 58.49
N SER A 58 -37.82 -33.49 58.40
CA SER A 58 -37.32 -34.43 57.40
C SER A 58 -37.52 -33.90 55.98
N ASN A 59 -38.73 -33.41 55.67
CA ASN A 59 -39.03 -32.86 54.35
C ASN A 59 -38.16 -31.63 54.02
N GLU A 60 -37.89 -30.76 55.00
CA GLU A 60 -37.04 -29.59 54.79
C GLU A 60 -35.56 -29.98 54.64
N THR A 61 -35.10 -31.02 55.35
CA THR A 61 -33.78 -31.61 55.13
C THR A 61 -33.64 -32.16 53.71
N ASP A 62 -34.61 -32.95 53.24
CA ASP A 62 -34.60 -33.51 51.89
C ASP A 62 -34.55 -32.38 50.83
N ARG A 63 -35.33 -31.31 51.03
CA ARG A 63 -35.34 -30.14 50.14
C ARG A 63 -34.00 -29.40 50.12
N LEU A 64 -33.33 -29.27 51.27
CA LEU A 64 -32.02 -28.64 51.35
C LEU A 64 -30.95 -29.48 50.67
N ASP A 65 -31.02 -30.81 50.80
CA ASP A 65 -30.11 -31.74 50.11
C ASP A 65 -30.27 -31.65 48.58
N GLU A 66 -31.52 -31.65 48.07
CA GLU A 66 -31.79 -31.44 46.64
C GLU A 66 -31.25 -30.10 46.11
N LEU A 67 -31.40 -29.02 46.89
CA LEU A 67 -30.88 -27.70 46.53
C LEU A 67 -29.35 -27.71 46.50
N ASN A 68 -28.71 -28.35 47.48
CA ASN A 68 -27.27 -28.46 47.56
C ASN A 68 -26.69 -29.26 46.38
N ASP A 69 -27.33 -30.37 46.00
CA ASP A 69 -26.95 -31.17 44.82
C ASP A 69 -27.12 -30.37 43.52
N GLY A 70 -28.20 -29.60 43.41
CA GLY A 70 -28.44 -28.70 42.28
C GLY A 70 -27.38 -27.59 42.17
N LEU A 71 -26.97 -26.99 43.29
CA LEU A 71 -25.91 -25.98 43.33
C LEU A 71 -24.54 -26.58 42.99
N SER A 72 -24.23 -27.76 43.53
CA SER A 72 -22.99 -28.50 43.24
C SER A 72 -22.86 -28.80 41.74
N SER A 73 -23.95 -29.28 41.12
CA SER A 73 -23.99 -29.57 39.68
C SER A 73 -23.75 -28.32 38.83
N ARG A 74 -24.40 -27.19 39.16
CA ARG A 74 -24.20 -25.91 38.47
C ARG A 74 -22.77 -25.38 38.62
N LEU A 75 -22.16 -25.58 39.78
CA LEU A 75 -20.77 -25.17 40.01
C LEU A 75 -19.80 -25.95 39.12
N ILE A 76 -20.04 -27.25 38.94
CA ILE A 76 -19.26 -28.09 38.01
C ILE A 76 -19.42 -27.59 36.58
N GLU A 77 -20.65 -27.35 36.11
CA GLU A 77 -20.91 -26.83 34.75
C GLU A 77 -20.24 -25.48 34.48
N LEU A 78 -20.31 -24.56 35.46
CA LEU A 78 -19.65 -23.26 35.37
C LEU A 78 -18.12 -23.40 35.30
N ASN A 79 -17.55 -24.33 36.07
CA ASN A 79 -16.10 -24.55 36.06
C ASN A 79 -15.62 -25.14 34.71
N VAL A 80 -16.40 -26.05 34.12
CA VAL A 80 -16.14 -26.58 32.77
C VAL A 80 -16.22 -25.46 31.73
N THR A 81 -17.25 -24.63 31.79
CA THR A 81 -17.43 -23.49 30.88
C THR A 81 -16.29 -22.49 31.01
N LEU A 82 -15.86 -22.19 32.23
CA LEU A 82 -14.72 -21.30 32.48
C LEU A 82 -13.42 -21.86 31.91
N GLY A 83 -13.22 -23.19 32.01
CA GLY A 83 -12.10 -23.88 31.37
C GLY A 83 -12.09 -23.68 29.85
N ALA A 84 -13.23 -23.96 29.20
CA ALA A 84 -13.36 -23.80 27.75
C ALA A 84 -13.12 -22.35 27.28
N ILE A 85 -13.60 -21.36 28.04
CA ILE A 85 -13.35 -19.94 27.74
C ILE A 85 -11.87 -19.59 27.86
N ARG A 86 -11.17 -20.12 28.87
CA ARG A 86 -9.72 -19.91 29.03
C ARG A 86 -8.95 -20.51 27.87
N ASP A 87 -9.29 -21.72 27.46
CA ASP A 87 -8.64 -22.39 26.33
C ASP A 87 -8.85 -21.62 25.03
N GLU A 88 -10.06 -21.10 24.80
CA GLU A 88 -10.36 -20.27 23.63
C GLU A 88 -9.62 -18.93 23.66
N ASN A 89 -9.51 -18.28 24.82
CA ASN A 89 -8.71 -17.07 24.97
C ASN A 89 -7.23 -17.32 24.65
N ASN A 90 -6.65 -18.41 25.16
CA ASN A 90 -5.26 -18.77 24.85
C ASN A 90 -5.06 -19.00 23.33
N ARG A 91 -6.03 -19.65 22.68
CA ARG A 91 -6.02 -19.86 21.23
C ARG A 91 -6.07 -18.55 20.45
N LEU A 92 -6.93 -17.62 20.87
CA LEU A 92 -7.05 -16.29 20.26
C LEU A 92 -5.78 -15.45 20.46
N GLU A 93 -5.15 -15.52 21.63
CA GLU A 93 -3.87 -14.86 21.89
C GLU A 93 -2.77 -15.38 20.95
N SER A 94 -2.70 -16.70 20.74
CA SER A 94 -1.77 -17.30 19.76
C SER A 94 -2.03 -16.79 18.34
N HIS A 95 -3.28 -16.70 17.91
CA HIS A 95 -3.62 -16.17 16.58
C HIS A 95 -3.28 -14.69 16.44
N LEU A 96 -3.41 -13.89 17.50
CA LEU A 96 -2.99 -12.50 17.50
C LEU A 96 -1.47 -12.36 17.34
N ASP A 97 -0.69 -13.26 17.95
CA ASP A 97 0.76 -13.30 17.77
C ASP A 97 1.13 -13.65 16.31
N ASP A 98 0.51 -14.69 15.74
CA ASP A 98 0.70 -15.07 14.34
C ASP A 98 0.42 -13.90 13.38
N LEU A 99 -0.68 -13.17 13.60
CA LEU A 99 -1.05 -12.01 12.78
C LEU A 99 -0.04 -10.86 12.90
N ARG A 100 0.54 -10.63 14.09
CA ARG A 100 1.61 -9.65 14.29
C ARG A 100 2.86 -10.03 13.51
N THR A 101 3.24 -11.31 13.52
CA THR A 101 4.38 -11.82 12.73
C THR A 101 4.16 -11.62 11.24
N ILE A 102 2.98 -12.00 10.71
CA ILE A 102 2.63 -11.79 9.30
C ILE A 102 2.69 -10.31 8.92
N THR A 103 2.14 -9.44 9.77
CA THR A 103 2.14 -7.99 9.53
C THR A 103 3.56 -7.42 9.50
N SER A 104 4.44 -7.87 10.41
CA SER A 104 5.85 -7.47 10.42
C SER A 104 6.56 -7.88 9.13
N PHE A 105 6.38 -9.14 8.71
CA PHE A 105 6.95 -9.65 7.46
C PHE A 105 6.47 -8.88 6.23
N LEU A 106 5.18 -8.55 6.16
CA LEU A 106 4.62 -7.75 5.07
C LEU A 106 5.20 -6.33 5.06
N ASN A 107 5.35 -5.69 6.21
CA ASN A 107 5.95 -4.35 6.31
C ASN A 107 7.41 -4.36 5.83
N GLU A 108 8.22 -5.33 6.27
CA GLU A 108 9.62 -5.48 5.84
C GLU A 108 9.73 -5.75 4.33
N THR A 109 8.91 -6.67 3.81
CA THR A 109 8.91 -7.01 2.38
C THR A 109 8.50 -5.81 1.52
N THR A 110 7.49 -5.06 1.95
CA THR A 110 7.00 -3.87 1.23
C THR A 110 8.04 -2.76 1.22
N ALA A 111 8.73 -2.52 2.35
CA ALA A 111 9.81 -1.54 2.43
C ALA A 111 10.99 -1.92 1.51
N ASN A 112 11.38 -3.19 1.49
CA ASN A 112 12.44 -3.67 0.62
C ASN A 112 12.07 -3.55 -0.87
N LEU A 113 10.83 -3.88 -1.24
CA LEU A 113 10.32 -3.71 -2.61
C LEU A 113 10.34 -2.24 -3.03
N ALA A 114 9.86 -1.33 -2.17
CA ALA A 114 9.89 0.11 -2.45
C ALA A 114 11.33 0.60 -2.72
N GLY A 115 12.30 0.19 -1.88
CA GLY A 115 13.71 0.53 -2.08
C GLY A 115 14.32 -0.09 -3.34
N SER A 116 13.91 -1.30 -3.75
CA SER A 116 14.33 -1.89 -5.03
C SER A 116 13.76 -1.14 -6.24
N TYR A 117 12.49 -0.73 -6.20
CA TYR A 117 11.88 0.04 -7.28
C TYR A 117 12.55 1.41 -7.45
N GLU A 118 12.86 2.09 -6.36
CA GLU A 118 13.57 3.39 -6.39
C GLU A 118 14.94 3.26 -7.06
N LYS A 119 15.73 2.25 -6.69
CA LYS A 119 17.04 1.98 -7.31
C LYS A 119 16.94 1.63 -8.79
N ILE A 120 15.92 0.88 -9.19
CA ILE A 120 15.69 0.56 -10.61
C ILE A 120 15.32 1.84 -11.38
N ALA A 121 14.45 2.68 -10.82
CA ALA A 121 14.06 3.94 -11.44
C ALA A 121 15.25 4.90 -11.58
N GLU A 122 16.11 5.02 -10.56
CA GLU A 122 17.34 5.80 -10.60
C GLU A 122 18.31 5.27 -11.69
N PHE A 123 18.58 3.97 -11.70
CA PHE A 123 19.42 3.35 -12.72
C PHE A 123 18.86 3.59 -14.14
N LEU A 124 17.55 3.42 -14.35
CA LEU A 124 16.93 3.68 -15.65
C LEU A 124 17.03 5.16 -16.06
N ALA A 125 16.87 6.10 -15.12
CA ALA A 125 17.03 7.53 -15.37
C ALA A 125 18.48 7.88 -15.76
N GLU A 126 19.47 7.30 -15.09
CA GLU A 126 20.89 7.43 -15.44
C GLU A 126 21.16 6.87 -16.86
N GLN A 127 20.65 5.68 -17.16
CA GLN A 127 20.80 5.06 -18.48
C GLN A 127 20.14 5.88 -19.59
N ILE A 128 18.95 6.46 -19.35
CA ILE A 128 18.28 7.34 -20.31
C ILE A 128 19.12 8.58 -20.58
N THR A 129 19.64 9.23 -19.53
CA THR A 129 20.51 10.41 -19.66
C THR A 129 21.78 10.08 -20.43
N ALA A 130 22.47 9.00 -20.07
CA ALA A 130 23.67 8.55 -20.77
C ALA A 130 23.40 8.25 -22.26
N ASN A 131 22.28 7.58 -22.55
CA ASN A 131 21.88 7.29 -23.93
C ASN A 131 21.56 8.55 -24.74
N ARG A 132 20.93 9.56 -24.14
CA ARG A 132 20.68 10.84 -24.81
C ARG A 132 21.96 11.56 -25.18
N VAL A 133 22.95 11.59 -24.28
CA VAL A 133 24.28 12.16 -24.58
C VAL A 133 24.95 11.43 -25.75
N ILE A 134 24.89 10.09 -25.76
CA ILE A 134 25.43 9.27 -26.86
C ILE A 134 24.72 9.57 -28.18
N LEU A 135 23.38 9.64 -28.17
CA LEU A 135 22.60 9.93 -29.36
C LEU A 135 22.90 11.33 -29.90
N SER A 136 22.93 12.35 -29.04
CA SER A 136 23.30 13.72 -29.42
C SER A 136 24.67 13.75 -30.12
N ARG A 137 25.69 13.16 -29.47
CA ARG A 137 27.05 13.07 -30.03
C ARG A 137 27.10 12.28 -31.34
N THR A 138 26.29 11.23 -31.47
CA THR A 138 26.20 10.44 -32.69
C THR A 138 25.62 11.25 -33.85
N VAL A 139 24.57 12.05 -33.59
CA VAL A 139 24.00 12.95 -34.61
C VAL A 139 25.04 14.01 -35.00
N GLN A 140 25.67 14.65 -34.02
CA GLN A 140 26.75 15.62 -34.25
C GLN A 140 27.86 15.05 -35.14
N SER A 141 28.44 13.92 -34.75
CA SER A 141 29.50 13.29 -35.54
C SER A 141 29.02 12.85 -36.94
N THR A 142 27.75 12.47 -37.07
CA THR A 142 27.17 12.15 -38.38
C THR A 142 27.10 13.38 -39.28
N PHE A 143 26.77 14.56 -38.74
CA PHE A 143 26.71 15.80 -39.50
C PHE A 143 28.11 16.22 -39.96
N GLU A 144 29.09 16.22 -39.05
CA GLU A 144 30.50 16.50 -39.34
C GLU A 144 31.08 15.53 -40.40
N GLN A 145 30.76 14.24 -40.26
CA GLN A 145 31.21 13.22 -41.21
C GLN A 145 30.60 13.44 -42.61
N ARG A 146 29.34 13.85 -42.72
CA ARG A 146 28.71 14.14 -44.02
C ARG A 146 29.34 15.32 -44.72
N THR A 147 29.63 16.40 -43.99
CA THR A 147 30.33 17.57 -44.53
C THR A 147 31.72 17.17 -45.01
N THR A 148 32.46 16.37 -44.23
CA THR A 148 33.78 15.86 -44.62
C THR A 148 33.70 14.96 -45.86
N ASN A 149 32.76 14.02 -45.89
CA ASN A 149 32.55 13.11 -47.03
C ASN A 149 32.12 13.87 -48.28
N PHE A 150 31.34 14.93 -48.13
CA PHE A 150 30.95 15.79 -49.23
C PHE A 150 32.18 16.40 -49.92
N ILE A 151 33.16 16.92 -49.17
CA ILE A 151 34.37 17.51 -49.76
C ILE A 151 35.09 16.52 -50.68
N PHE A 152 35.27 15.26 -50.22
CA PHE A 152 35.87 14.21 -51.04
C PHE A 152 34.98 13.80 -52.22
N GLY A 153 33.69 13.63 -51.97
CA GLY A 153 32.71 13.22 -52.99
C GLY A 153 32.50 14.28 -54.06
N PHE A 154 32.59 15.56 -53.72
CA PHE A 154 32.40 16.70 -54.61
C PHE A 154 33.41 16.66 -55.75
N THR A 155 34.70 16.54 -55.42
CA THR A 155 35.78 16.45 -56.41
C THR A 155 35.64 15.24 -57.32
N LEU A 156 35.16 14.11 -56.81
CA LEU A 156 34.91 12.92 -57.62
C LEU A 156 33.69 13.08 -58.53
N ARG A 157 32.62 13.68 -58.01
CA ARG A 157 31.35 13.87 -58.74
C ARG A 157 31.52 14.78 -59.95
N PHE A 158 32.30 15.85 -59.80
CA PHE A 158 32.51 16.88 -60.82
C PHE A 158 33.88 16.77 -61.51
N ALA A 159 34.54 15.61 -61.43
CA ALA A 159 35.92 15.42 -61.90
C ALA A 159 36.17 15.81 -63.38
N VAL A 160 35.12 15.82 -64.21
CA VAL A 160 35.20 16.22 -65.64
C VAL A 160 35.04 17.73 -65.86
N ASP A 161 34.58 18.46 -64.84
CA ASP A 161 34.34 19.89 -64.92
C ASP A 161 35.62 20.67 -64.54
N PRO A 162 35.95 21.77 -65.25
CA PRO A 162 37.21 22.50 -65.04
C PRO A 162 37.41 22.99 -63.61
N PHE A 163 36.34 23.41 -62.93
CA PHE A 163 36.36 23.90 -61.56
C PHE A 163 36.67 22.82 -60.52
N SER A 164 36.49 21.54 -60.85
CA SER A 164 36.83 20.44 -59.94
C SER A 164 38.33 20.17 -59.91
N SER A 165 39.03 20.40 -61.03
CA SER A 165 40.49 20.25 -61.13
C SER A 165 41.24 21.47 -60.60
N ASP A 166 40.59 22.64 -60.64
CA ASP A 166 41.13 23.92 -60.18
C ASP A 166 40.00 24.69 -59.51
N GLY A 167 39.96 24.62 -58.18
CA GLY A 167 38.90 25.21 -57.37
C GLY A 167 38.80 26.73 -57.45
N SER A 168 39.76 27.41 -58.10
CA SER A 168 39.70 28.85 -58.38
C SER A 168 38.93 29.21 -59.64
N LYS A 169 38.58 28.22 -60.48
CA LYS A 169 37.75 28.46 -61.66
C LYS A 169 36.28 28.58 -61.26
N PRO A 170 35.51 29.45 -61.95
CA PRO A 170 34.10 29.58 -61.68
C PRO A 170 33.34 28.30 -62.02
N ILE A 171 32.36 27.94 -61.20
CA ILE A 171 31.43 26.84 -61.46
C ILE A 171 30.62 27.15 -62.72
N GLY A 172 30.21 28.41 -62.86
CA GLY A 172 29.37 28.88 -63.96
C GLY A 172 27.88 28.60 -63.73
N ILE A 173 27.04 29.50 -64.26
CA ILE A 173 25.58 29.49 -64.05
C ILE A 173 24.93 28.18 -64.51
N GLN A 174 25.45 27.56 -65.57
CA GLN A 174 24.89 26.34 -66.13
C GLN A 174 25.11 25.11 -65.24
N LYS A 175 26.19 25.07 -64.46
CA LYS A 175 26.58 23.92 -63.62
C LYS A 175 26.21 24.07 -62.16
N TYR A 176 25.90 25.30 -61.74
CA TYR A 176 25.49 25.56 -60.36
C TYR A 176 24.28 24.75 -59.90
N PRO A 177 23.19 24.57 -60.68
CA PRO A 177 22.05 23.74 -60.25
C PRO A 177 22.46 22.32 -59.84
N ASP A 178 23.36 21.69 -60.60
CA ASP A 178 23.88 20.35 -60.30
C ASP A 178 24.70 20.35 -59.00
N VAL A 179 25.50 21.40 -58.79
CA VAL A 179 26.35 21.55 -57.60
C VAL A 179 25.52 21.74 -56.34
N ILE A 180 24.54 22.64 -56.37
CA ILE A 180 23.70 22.91 -55.20
C ILE A 180 22.77 21.73 -54.88
N GLU A 181 22.22 21.06 -55.89
CA GLU A 181 21.40 19.85 -55.68
C GLU A 181 22.25 18.72 -55.06
N TYR A 182 23.50 18.56 -55.50
CA TYR A 182 24.42 17.60 -54.90
C TYR A 182 24.72 17.95 -53.43
N ALA A 183 24.91 19.23 -53.09
CA ALA A 183 25.08 19.67 -51.71
C ALA A 183 23.82 19.41 -50.87
N ASP A 184 22.62 19.65 -51.41
CA ASP A 184 21.37 19.42 -50.70
C ASP A 184 21.14 17.94 -50.37
N ILE A 185 21.30 17.06 -51.36
CA ILE A 185 21.07 15.62 -51.20
C ILE A 185 22.04 14.99 -50.18
N HIS A 186 23.29 15.46 -50.15
CA HIS A 186 24.37 14.83 -49.39
C HIS A 186 24.66 15.51 -48.04
N VAL A 187 24.39 16.80 -47.92
CA VAL A 187 24.69 17.60 -46.71
C VAL A 187 23.45 18.29 -46.20
N LEU A 188 22.86 19.24 -46.94
CA LEU A 188 21.90 20.20 -46.37
C LEU A 188 20.66 19.49 -45.81
N SER A 189 19.85 18.86 -46.66
CA SER A 189 18.66 18.11 -46.22
C SER A 189 18.96 17.05 -45.15
N LYS A 190 20.16 16.47 -45.18
CA LYS A 190 20.59 15.43 -44.24
C LYS A 190 20.93 15.99 -42.87
N ASN A 191 21.49 17.19 -42.82
CA ASN A 191 21.89 17.90 -41.61
C ASN A 191 20.81 18.88 -41.12
N CYS A 192 19.57 18.69 -41.57
CA CYS A 192 18.42 19.56 -41.24
C CYS A 192 18.63 21.02 -41.69
N LEU A 193 19.30 21.24 -42.82
CA LEU A 193 19.56 22.57 -43.36
C LEU A 193 18.69 22.81 -44.58
N ASP A 194 18.27 24.07 -44.73
CA ASP A 194 17.46 24.50 -45.85
C ASP A 194 18.34 24.98 -47.01
N LYS A 195 18.03 24.52 -48.22
CA LYS A 195 18.78 24.86 -49.42
C LYS A 195 18.69 26.35 -49.74
N ASP A 196 17.49 26.91 -49.67
CA ASP A 196 17.26 28.32 -50.01
C ASP A 196 17.94 29.22 -48.97
N ASP A 197 17.94 28.82 -47.70
CA ASP A 197 18.66 29.50 -46.63
C ASP A 197 20.18 29.49 -46.82
N PHE A 198 20.75 28.35 -47.23
CA PHE A 198 22.17 28.29 -47.59
C PHE A 198 22.50 29.18 -48.80
N GLU A 199 21.63 29.25 -49.81
CA GLU A 199 21.82 30.15 -50.94
C GLU A 199 21.79 31.64 -50.50
N ARG A 200 20.96 32.00 -49.51
CA ARG A 200 20.98 33.33 -48.88
C ARG A 200 22.29 33.60 -48.14
N PHE A 201 22.78 32.63 -47.37
CA PHE A 201 24.08 32.72 -46.70
C PHE A 201 25.22 32.93 -47.71
N LEU A 202 25.24 32.12 -48.77
CA LEU A 202 26.26 32.19 -49.82
C LEU A 202 26.22 33.54 -50.55
N ALA A 203 25.04 34.07 -50.85
CA ALA A 203 24.89 35.40 -51.46
C ALA A 203 25.45 36.50 -50.56
N SER A 204 25.22 36.40 -49.24
CA SER A 204 25.75 37.32 -48.22
C SER A 204 27.28 37.29 -48.14
N GLU A 205 27.88 36.10 -48.03
CA GLU A 205 29.35 35.93 -48.00
C GLU A 205 30.03 36.51 -49.25
N LEU A 206 29.37 36.40 -50.42
CA LEU A 206 29.87 36.93 -51.68
C LEU A 206 29.53 38.41 -51.93
N ASN A 207 28.79 39.07 -51.03
CA ASN A 207 28.27 40.42 -51.18
C ASN A 207 27.50 40.61 -52.50
N THR A 208 26.61 39.68 -52.82
CA THR A 208 25.82 39.67 -54.07
C THR A 208 24.33 39.56 -53.78
N PRO A 209 23.44 40.09 -54.65
CA PRO A 209 22.00 40.07 -54.41
C PRO A 209 21.38 38.66 -54.55
N SER A 210 22.04 37.74 -55.25
CA SER A 210 21.55 36.39 -55.48
C SER A 210 22.67 35.49 -56.01
N VAL A 211 22.58 34.19 -55.71
CA VAL A 211 23.39 33.12 -56.31
C VAL A 211 22.57 32.35 -57.34
N PRO A 212 23.20 31.73 -58.37
CA PRO A 212 24.63 31.77 -58.67
C PRO A 212 25.10 33.09 -59.27
N THR A 213 26.34 33.47 -58.94
CA THR A 213 27.06 34.53 -59.66
C THR A 213 27.95 33.89 -60.74
N ALA A 214 28.26 34.63 -61.80
CA ALA A 214 29.15 34.13 -62.87
C ALA A 214 30.57 33.82 -62.36
N ASN A 215 30.96 34.37 -61.21
CA ASN A 215 32.30 34.29 -60.65
C ASN A 215 32.41 33.33 -59.45
N LEU A 216 31.31 32.74 -58.98
CA LEU A 216 31.35 31.80 -57.85
C LEU A 216 32.26 30.61 -58.20
N THR A 217 33.33 30.47 -57.44
CA THR A 217 34.31 29.40 -57.59
C THR A 217 33.93 28.17 -56.75
N ALA A 218 34.50 27.01 -57.09
CA ALA A 218 34.27 25.80 -56.31
C ALA A 218 34.84 25.90 -54.88
N ASN A 219 35.98 26.57 -54.71
CA ASN A 219 36.58 26.81 -53.39
C ASN A 219 35.68 27.68 -52.50
N GLU A 220 35.10 28.76 -53.05
CA GLU A 220 34.16 29.60 -52.32
C GLU A 220 32.91 28.82 -51.94
N PHE A 221 32.33 28.04 -52.86
CA PHE A 221 31.16 27.22 -52.58
C PHE A 221 31.41 26.21 -51.45
N VAL A 222 32.50 25.43 -51.56
CA VAL A 222 32.83 24.39 -50.56
C VAL A 222 33.14 25.02 -49.21
N ARG A 223 33.89 26.13 -49.19
CA ARG A 223 34.20 26.86 -47.95
C ARG A 223 32.92 27.40 -47.29
N SER A 224 32.06 28.07 -48.05
CA SER A 224 30.80 28.58 -47.52
C SER A 224 29.88 27.46 -47.03
N LEU A 225 29.87 26.29 -47.67
CA LEU A 225 29.11 25.14 -47.17
C LEU A 225 29.65 24.66 -45.81
N ILE A 226 30.96 24.63 -45.62
CA ILE A 226 31.60 24.28 -44.35
C ILE A 226 31.23 25.34 -43.30
N ASP A 227 31.45 26.62 -43.61
CA ASP A 227 31.17 27.72 -42.67
C ASP A 227 29.69 27.77 -42.27
N TYR A 228 28.76 27.55 -43.20
CA TYR A 228 27.32 27.47 -42.93
C TYR A 228 26.95 26.25 -42.07
N ASN A 229 27.55 25.09 -42.37
CA ASN A 229 27.34 23.90 -41.56
C ASN A 229 27.89 24.10 -40.15
N ASP A 230 29.04 24.77 -39.98
CA ASP A 230 29.63 25.04 -38.67
C ASP A 230 28.71 25.97 -37.83
N LEU A 231 28.12 27.01 -38.43
CA LEU A 231 27.11 27.83 -37.77
C LEU A 231 25.88 27.01 -37.34
N ALA A 232 25.43 26.10 -38.20
CA ALA A 232 24.32 25.22 -37.86
C ALA A 232 24.69 24.22 -36.76
N MET A 233 25.94 23.75 -36.73
CA MET A 233 26.45 22.88 -35.67
C MET A 233 26.49 23.59 -34.32
N GLU A 234 26.89 24.86 -34.28
CA GLU A 234 26.83 25.69 -33.08
C GLU A 234 25.39 25.88 -32.59
N TYR A 235 24.43 26.04 -33.52
CA TYR A 235 23.01 26.14 -33.18
C TYR A 235 22.43 24.80 -32.69
N TYR A 236 22.73 23.70 -33.36
CA TYR A 236 22.16 22.38 -33.05
C TYR A 236 22.81 21.70 -31.85
N PHE A 237 24.09 21.97 -31.59
CA PHE A 237 24.86 21.36 -30.52
C PHE A 237 25.62 22.43 -29.71
N PRO A 238 24.90 23.38 -29.09
CA PRO A 238 25.52 24.46 -28.36
C PRO A 238 26.32 23.93 -27.17
N THR A 239 27.46 24.55 -26.92
CA THR A 239 28.23 24.33 -25.70
C THR A 239 27.61 25.10 -24.54
N SER A 240 28.01 24.79 -23.30
CA SER A 240 27.45 25.42 -22.09
C SER A 240 27.59 26.95 -22.02
N ASN A 241 28.39 27.54 -22.91
CA ASN A 241 28.65 28.98 -22.95
C ASN A 241 27.89 29.70 -24.07
N ASP A 242 27.22 28.95 -24.94
CA ASP A 242 26.53 29.51 -26.10
C ASP A 242 25.12 29.96 -25.69
N THR A 243 24.73 31.15 -26.14
CA THR A 243 23.39 31.70 -25.90
C THR A 243 22.48 31.37 -27.07
N GLY A 244 21.50 30.49 -26.87
CA GLY A 244 20.57 30.05 -27.91
C GLY A 244 20.91 28.67 -28.48
N GLY A 245 20.15 28.23 -29.49
CA GLY A 245 20.29 26.90 -30.07
C GLY A 245 19.34 25.86 -29.48
N LEU A 246 19.48 24.61 -29.94
CA LEU A 246 18.69 23.49 -29.47
C LEU A 246 19.25 22.93 -28.16
N THR A 247 18.34 22.67 -27.23
CA THR A 247 18.65 21.95 -26.00
C THR A 247 18.58 20.43 -26.23
N GLU A 248 19.13 19.66 -25.28
CA GLU A 248 18.96 18.21 -25.27
C GLU A 248 17.47 17.80 -25.23
N THR A 249 16.63 18.61 -24.60
CA THR A 249 15.18 18.38 -24.53
C THR A 249 14.52 18.49 -25.90
N ASP A 250 14.96 19.45 -26.71
CA ASP A 250 14.44 19.67 -28.07
C ASP A 250 14.83 18.48 -28.96
N TRP A 251 16.10 18.08 -28.92
CA TRP A 251 16.57 16.88 -29.60
C TRP A 251 15.89 15.59 -29.13
N SER A 252 15.66 15.44 -27.82
CA SER A 252 14.93 14.31 -27.27
C SER A 252 13.49 14.30 -27.77
N SER A 253 12.83 15.47 -27.86
CA SER A 253 11.45 15.60 -28.36
C SER A 253 11.37 15.24 -29.85
N ALA A 254 12.39 15.64 -30.63
CA ALA A 254 12.54 15.24 -32.02
C ALA A 254 13.04 13.78 -32.19
N SER A 255 13.26 13.03 -31.10
CA SER A 255 13.84 11.68 -31.16
C SER A 255 15.17 11.62 -31.95
N PHE A 256 15.98 12.67 -31.86
CA PHE A 256 17.27 12.80 -32.52
C PHE A 256 17.19 12.65 -34.05
N ARG A 257 16.15 13.20 -34.68
CA ARG A 257 15.90 13.12 -36.14
C ARG A 257 15.45 14.46 -36.71
N CYS A 258 16.12 14.92 -37.77
CA CYS A 258 15.78 16.16 -38.50
C CYS A 258 14.29 16.31 -38.85
N LYS A 259 13.71 15.25 -39.42
CA LYS A 259 12.32 15.26 -39.89
C LYS A 259 11.27 15.47 -38.78
N ASN A 260 11.69 15.34 -37.53
CA ASN A 260 10.83 15.51 -36.36
C ASN A 260 11.09 16.85 -35.65
N LEU A 261 12.09 17.62 -36.09
CA LEU A 261 12.29 18.98 -35.57
C LEU A 261 11.13 19.87 -36.07
N PRO A 262 10.49 20.63 -35.18
CA PRO A 262 9.59 21.72 -35.53
C PRO A 262 10.25 22.70 -36.51
N SER A 263 9.46 23.33 -37.37
CA SER A 263 9.98 24.30 -38.35
C SER A 263 10.64 25.53 -37.71
N ASP A 264 10.26 25.89 -36.47
CA ASP A 264 10.86 26.98 -35.70
C ASP A 264 12.09 26.58 -34.87
N GLU A 265 12.52 25.31 -34.99
CA GLU A 265 13.72 24.72 -34.40
C GLU A 265 14.75 24.34 -35.47
N ILE A 266 14.47 24.63 -36.74
CA ILE A 266 15.42 24.47 -37.83
C ILE A 266 16.31 25.70 -37.88
N PHE A 267 17.62 25.47 -38.02
CA PHE A 267 18.60 26.53 -38.20
C PHE A 267 18.26 27.38 -39.43
N LEU A 268 18.25 28.70 -39.23
CA LEU A 268 18.11 29.69 -40.29
C LEU A 268 19.20 30.74 -40.11
N TYR A 269 19.94 30.99 -41.18
CA TYR A 269 20.94 32.03 -41.21
C TYR A 269 20.30 33.41 -41.08
N GLN A 270 20.86 34.20 -40.19
CA GLN A 270 20.53 35.62 -40.04
C GLN A 270 21.77 36.45 -40.40
N PRO A 271 21.67 37.38 -41.37
CA PRO A 271 22.76 38.30 -41.69
C PRO A 271 23.19 39.09 -40.45
N LYS A 272 24.51 39.28 -40.27
CA LYS A 272 25.09 39.98 -39.11
C LYS A 272 24.64 41.43 -38.92
N ASP A 273 23.95 42.02 -39.90
CA ASP A 273 23.45 43.39 -39.85
C ASP A 273 22.07 43.54 -39.19
N ASP A 274 21.37 42.44 -38.88
CA ASP A 274 20.13 42.44 -38.10
C ASP A 274 20.42 42.03 -36.64
N ILE A 275 20.77 43.02 -35.82
CA ILE A 275 20.94 42.85 -34.38
C ILE A 275 19.57 42.54 -33.75
N PHE A 276 19.51 41.44 -32.97
CA PHE A 276 18.47 40.99 -32.01
C PHE A 276 17.45 39.93 -32.48
N LEU A 277 17.65 38.67 -32.04
CA LEU A 277 16.82 37.96 -31.03
C LEU A 277 17.08 36.44 -31.12
N TYR A 278 18.06 35.94 -30.36
CA TYR A 278 17.98 34.54 -29.92
C TYR A 278 16.74 34.39 -29.01
N LYS A 279 15.99 33.29 -29.16
CA LYS A 279 14.92 32.89 -28.23
C LYS A 279 15.44 33.07 -26.79
N GLN A 280 14.81 33.97 -26.02
CA GLN A 280 14.87 33.97 -24.56
C GLN A 280 13.96 32.89 -24.02
#